data_AF-A0A931WQ29-F1
#
_entry.id   AF-A0A931WQ29-F1
#
_cell.length_a   1.000
_cell.length_b   1.000
_cell.length_c   1.000
_cell.angle_alpha   90.00
_cell.angle_beta   90.00
_cell.angle_gamma   90.00
#
_symmetry.space_group_name_H-M   'P 1'
#
loop_
_entity.id
_entity.type
_entity.pdbx_description
1 polymer ?
#
loop_
_entity_poly.entity_id
_entity_poly.type
_entity_poly.pdbx_seq_one_letter_code
_entity_poly.pdbx_strand_id
1 'polypeptide(L)'
;MEQKRLTSIKDWIKKSLQIYIKRENLVYLTKFALVGLLPQAILFLVSFIVISPALDPDTEQFNPQQIGPFLGIFILTMIIFVVISVWIYIAMIKAVGQVLEGKMIGVKETLKASLSKILPIFGVFILTGIVVGIGVILLIIPGIIFGVWFYFAQYVLVIENVGVIAAMKRSRELVKGYFWPVVGRGLIIILYTWLISLAVSLTLFPVVQMVILGLITPYFYLLPYLVYRDLKTIKATVTENQGNASVE
;
A
#
# COMPACT_ATOMS: atom_id res chain seq x y z
N MET A 1 18.60 16.22 -23.94
CA MET A 1 17.33 15.46 -23.97
C MET A 1 16.38 16.10 -22.97
N GLU A 2 15.30 16.72 -23.43
CA GLU A 2 14.27 17.28 -22.55
C GLU A 2 13.57 16.13 -21.81
N GLN A 3 13.71 16.07 -20.49
CA GLN A 3 13.10 15.01 -19.70
C GLN A 3 11.58 15.20 -19.72
N LYS A 4 10.82 14.24 -20.26
CA LYS A 4 9.35 14.23 -20.17
C LYS A 4 8.94 14.42 -18.71
N ARG A 5 8.22 15.50 -18.42
CA ARG A 5 7.81 15.86 -17.06
C ARG A 5 6.64 14.98 -16.61
N LEU A 6 6.60 14.66 -15.32
CA LEU A 6 5.42 14.03 -14.72
C LEU A 6 4.22 14.99 -14.80
N THR A 7 3.02 14.44 -14.86
CA THR A 7 1.75 15.17 -14.79
C THR A 7 1.74 16.15 -13.62
N SER A 8 1.21 17.37 -13.80
CA SER A 8 1.21 18.37 -12.73
C SER A 8 0.50 17.82 -11.47
N ILE A 9 0.85 18.28 -10.27
CA ILE A 9 0.23 17.80 -9.01
C ILE A 9 -1.29 17.96 -9.05
N LYS A 10 -1.77 19.13 -9.53
CA LYS A 10 -3.20 19.41 -9.63
C LYS A 10 -3.90 18.44 -10.60
N ASP A 11 -3.32 18.23 -11.78
CA ASP A 11 -3.88 17.33 -12.78
C ASP A 11 -3.82 15.87 -12.33
N TRP A 12 -2.77 15.48 -11.62
CA TRP A 12 -2.60 14.14 -11.05
C TRP A 12 -3.69 13.83 -10.02
N ILE A 13 -3.95 14.74 -9.07
CA ILE A 13 -5.04 14.60 -8.07
C ILE A 13 -6.41 14.62 -8.76
N LYS A 14 -6.62 15.53 -9.72
CA LYS A 14 -7.88 15.61 -10.47
C LYS A 14 -8.12 14.30 -11.23
N LYS A 15 -7.10 13.76 -11.90
CA LYS A 15 -7.16 12.51 -12.65
C LYS A 15 -7.40 11.32 -11.71
N SER A 16 -6.73 11.23 -10.57
CA SER A 16 -6.96 10.16 -9.59
C SER A 16 -8.40 10.18 -9.08
N LEU A 17 -8.91 11.37 -8.75
CA LEU A 17 -10.28 11.51 -8.27
C LEU A 17 -11.29 11.14 -9.35
N GLN A 18 -11.12 11.63 -10.58
CA GLN A 18 -11.98 11.28 -11.72
C GLN A 18 -12.02 9.77 -11.99
N ILE A 19 -10.89 9.09 -11.87
CA ILE A 19 -10.84 7.63 -12.01
C ILE A 19 -11.58 6.98 -10.84
N TYR A 20 -11.37 7.46 -9.61
CA TYR A 20 -11.93 6.85 -8.41
C TYR A 20 -13.46 6.97 -8.32
N ILE A 21 -14.01 8.17 -8.58
CA ILE A 21 -15.43 8.46 -8.41
C ILE A 21 -16.33 7.80 -9.45
N LYS A 22 -15.77 7.25 -10.54
CA LYS A 22 -16.54 6.44 -11.49
C LYS A 22 -17.20 5.29 -10.73
N ARG A 23 -18.53 5.17 -10.85
CA ARG A 23 -19.33 4.19 -10.11
C ARG A 23 -18.76 2.77 -10.19
N GLU A 24 -18.37 2.33 -11.38
CA GLU A 24 -17.76 1.02 -11.62
C GLU A 24 -16.47 0.82 -10.83
N ASN A 25 -15.57 1.81 -10.82
CA ASN A 25 -14.28 1.75 -10.14
C ASN A 25 -14.45 1.84 -8.63
N LEU A 26 -15.31 2.75 -8.15
CA LEU A 26 -15.63 2.90 -6.74
C LEU A 26 -16.18 1.58 -6.18
N VAL A 27 -17.20 1.01 -6.82
CA VAL A 27 -17.80 -0.25 -6.38
C VAL A 27 -16.80 -1.40 -6.45
N TYR A 28 -15.96 -1.45 -7.48
CA TYR A 28 -14.95 -2.49 -7.61
C TYR A 28 -13.89 -2.43 -6.51
N LEU A 29 -13.29 -1.26 -6.28
CA LEU A 29 -12.21 -1.07 -5.32
C LEU A 29 -12.70 -1.17 -3.86
N THR A 30 -13.89 -0.68 -3.57
CA THR A 30 -14.48 -0.77 -2.21
C THR A 30 -14.80 -2.20 -1.80
N LYS A 31 -15.11 -3.11 -2.73
CA LYS A 31 -15.26 -4.54 -2.41
C LYS A 31 -14.01 -5.14 -1.78
N PHE A 32 -12.81 -4.75 -2.24
CA PHE A 32 -11.56 -5.21 -1.63
C PHE A 32 -11.37 -4.65 -0.22
N ALA A 33 -11.73 -3.38 0.01
CA ALA A 33 -11.70 -2.80 1.34
C ALA A 33 -12.67 -3.50 2.30
N LEU A 34 -13.90 -3.79 1.85
CA LEU A 34 -14.89 -4.54 2.64
C LEU A 34 -14.41 -5.95 2.99
N VAL A 35 -13.84 -6.67 2.03
CA VAL A 35 -13.24 -8.00 2.30
C VAL A 35 -12.10 -7.88 3.30
N GLY A 36 -11.30 -6.81 3.24
CA GLY A 36 -10.24 -6.56 4.21
C GLY A 36 -10.72 -6.19 5.60
N LEU A 37 -11.88 -5.53 5.73
CA LEU A 37 -12.47 -5.15 7.02
C LEU A 37 -13.05 -6.36 7.78
N LEU A 38 -13.55 -7.38 7.08
CA LEU A 38 -14.18 -8.55 7.73
C LEU A 38 -13.24 -9.27 8.71
N PRO A 39 -12.00 -9.65 8.32
CA PRO A 39 -11.05 -10.22 9.27
C PRO A 39 -10.70 -9.29 10.42
N GLN A 40 -10.62 -7.98 10.19
CA GLN A 40 -10.34 -7.02 11.26
C GLN A 40 -11.48 -6.95 12.27
N ALA A 41 -12.73 -6.94 11.80
CA ALA A 41 -13.90 -6.97 12.66
C ALA A 41 -13.94 -8.27 13.48
N ILE A 42 -13.66 -9.42 12.87
CA ILE A 42 -13.59 -10.71 13.59
C ILE A 42 -12.49 -10.66 14.65
N LEU A 43 -11.29 -10.18 14.32
CA LEU A 43 -10.18 -10.08 15.26
C LEU A 43 -10.47 -9.10 16.39
N PHE A 44 -11.14 -7.98 16.10
CA PHE A 44 -11.59 -7.02 17.10
C PHE A 44 -12.60 -7.68 18.06
N LEU A 45 -13.58 -8.40 17.54
CA LEU A 45 -14.56 -9.13 18.36
C LEU A 45 -13.90 -10.20 19.22
N VAL A 46 -12.98 -10.99 18.65
CA VAL A 46 -12.19 -12.00 19.40
C VAL A 46 -11.38 -11.33 20.51
N SER A 47 -10.67 -10.23 20.18
CA SER A 47 -9.87 -9.49 21.16
C SER A 47 -10.75 -8.90 22.27
N PHE A 48 -11.92 -8.37 21.92
CA PHE A 48 -12.89 -7.85 22.88
C PHE A 48 -13.36 -8.94 23.85
N ILE A 49 -13.73 -10.13 23.34
CA ILE A 49 -14.15 -11.27 24.17
C ILE A 49 -13.02 -11.74 25.10
N VAL A 50 -11.77 -11.70 24.63
CA VAL A 50 -10.61 -12.14 25.41
C VAL A 50 -10.22 -11.08 26.47
N ILE A 51 -10.38 -9.79 26.17
CA ILE A 51 -9.98 -8.68 27.06
C ILE A 51 -11.10 -8.28 28.03
N SER A 52 -12.38 -8.38 27.64
CA SER A 52 -13.50 -7.88 28.46
C SER A 52 -13.56 -8.47 29.86
N PRO A 53 -13.27 -9.77 30.11
CA PRO A 53 -13.22 -10.30 31.48
C PRO A 53 -12.10 -9.66 32.31
N ALA A 54 -11.00 -9.24 31.68
CA ALA A 54 -9.91 -8.55 32.38
C ALA A 54 -10.23 -7.08 32.71
N LEU A 55 -11.34 -6.53 32.20
CA LEU A 55 -11.82 -5.17 32.48
C LEU A 55 -12.95 -5.13 33.53
N ASP A 56 -13.45 -6.30 33.95
CA ASP A 56 -14.52 -6.41 34.93
C ASP A 56 -13.96 -6.08 36.34
N PRO A 57 -14.49 -5.04 37.03
CA PRO A 57 -14.01 -4.60 38.35
C PRO A 57 -14.09 -5.69 39.42
N ASP A 58 -15.01 -6.65 39.26
CA ASP A 58 -15.26 -7.74 40.21
C ASP A 58 -14.43 -8.99 39.88
N THR A 59 -13.72 -9.00 38.74
CA THR A 59 -12.79 -10.08 38.41
C THR A 59 -11.53 -9.93 39.25
N GLU A 60 -11.30 -10.85 40.18
CA GLU A 60 -10.13 -10.84 41.05
C GLU A 60 -8.83 -10.77 40.23
N GLN A 61 -8.06 -9.72 40.54
CA GLN A 61 -6.69 -9.39 40.20
C GLN A 61 -5.93 -10.40 39.31
N PHE A 62 -5.49 -9.90 38.16
CA PHE A 62 -4.35 -10.38 37.36
C PHE A 62 -3.74 -11.70 37.83
N ASN A 63 -4.22 -12.81 37.29
CA ASN A 63 -3.65 -14.13 37.50
C ASN A 63 -2.39 -14.29 36.61
N PRO A 64 -1.16 -14.37 37.16
CA PRO A 64 0.05 -14.43 36.34
C PRO A 64 0.13 -15.68 35.47
N GLN A 65 -0.54 -16.77 35.86
CA GLN A 65 -0.60 -18.00 35.07
C GLN A 65 -1.41 -17.83 33.77
N GLN A 66 -2.25 -16.79 33.65
CA GLN A 66 -3.01 -16.49 32.43
C GLN A 66 -2.22 -15.66 31.41
N ILE A 67 -1.09 -15.04 31.79
CA ILE A 67 -0.28 -14.19 30.91
C ILE A 67 0.22 -14.97 29.69
N GLY A 68 0.76 -16.17 29.90
CA GLY A 68 1.35 -16.99 28.83
C GLY A 68 0.34 -17.33 27.72
N PRO A 69 -0.80 -17.97 28.05
CA PRO A 69 -1.87 -18.25 27.09
C PRO A 69 -2.39 -17.00 26.39
N PHE A 70 -2.59 -15.90 27.12
CA PHE A 70 -3.03 -14.62 26.56
C PHE A 70 -2.03 -14.09 25.53
N LEU A 71 -0.74 -14.04 25.87
CA LEU A 71 0.33 -13.63 24.94
C LEU A 71 0.40 -14.53 23.71
N GLY A 72 0.22 -15.85 23.88
CA GLY A 72 0.18 -16.79 22.76
C GLY A 72 -0.95 -16.49 21.77
N ILE A 73 -2.17 -16.28 22.27
CA ILE A 73 -3.33 -15.91 21.45
C ILE A 73 -3.12 -14.54 20.80
N PHE A 74 -2.58 -13.56 21.54
CA PHE A 74 -2.28 -12.24 21.01
C PHE A 74 -1.27 -12.28 19.86
N ILE A 75 -0.16 -13.01 20.02
CA ILE A 75 0.85 -13.16 18.97
C ILE A 75 0.26 -13.87 17.75
N LEU A 76 -0.50 -14.96 17.95
CA LEU A 76 -1.14 -15.69 16.86
C LEU A 76 -2.11 -14.81 16.06
N THR A 77 -2.97 -14.07 16.76
CA THR A 77 -3.94 -13.15 16.14
C THR A 77 -3.25 -12.00 15.41
N MET A 78 -2.16 -11.46 15.95
CA MET A 78 -1.32 -10.46 15.28
C MET A 78 -0.68 -11.00 14.00
N ILE A 79 -0.15 -12.22 14.00
CA ILE A 79 0.43 -12.83 12.79
C ILE A 79 -0.65 -12.99 11.72
N ILE A 80 -1.82 -13.51 12.08
CA ILE A 80 -2.95 -13.66 11.16
C ILE A 80 -3.36 -12.29 10.59
N PHE A 81 -3.47 -11.28 11.45
CA PHE A 81 -3.78 -9.91 11.03
C PHE A 81 -2.79 -9.37 10.00
N VAL A 82 -1.49 -9.52 10.26
CA VAL A 82 -0.44 -9.03 9.36
C VAL A 82 -0.50 -9.75 8.01
N VAL A 83 -0.65 -11.08 8.00
CA VAL A 83 -0.73 -11.86 6.76
C VAL A 83 -1.94 -11.45 5.92
N ILE A 84 -3.11 -11.30 6.54
CA ILE A 84 -4.33 -10.85 5.86
C ILE A 84 -4.17 -9.42 5.34
N SER A 85 -3.60 -8.52 6.14
CA SER A 85 -3.40 -7.13 5.73
C SER A 85 -2.46 -7.03 4.54
N VAL A 86 -1.37 -7.80 4.52
CA VAL A 86 -0.45 -7.88 3.38
C VAL A 86 -1.14 -8.48 2.16
N TRP A 87 -1.97 -9.51 2.34
CA TRP A 87 -2.71 -10.11 1.24
C TRP A 87 -3.70 -9.13 0.59
N ILE A 88 -4.46 -8.38 1.39
CA ILE A 88 -5.38 -7.33 0.91
C ILE A 88 -4.60 -6.18 0.26
N TYR A 89 -3.45 -5.81 0.82
CA TYR A 89 -2.56 -4.80 0.24
C TYR A 89 -2.14 -5.16 -1.19
N ILE A 90 -1.69 -6.40 -1.41
CA ILE A 90 -1.32 -6.92 -2.74
C ILE A 90 -2.54 -6.89 -3.67
N ALA A 91 -3.68 -7.39 -3.19
CA ALA A 91 -4.91 -7.44 -3.98
C ALA A 91 -5.37 -6.05 -4.41
N MET A 92 -5.24 -5.07 -3.52
CA MET A 92 -5.56 -3.68 -3.82
C MET A 92 -4.63 -3.09 -4.89
N ILE A 93 -3.32 -3.37 -4.83
CA ILE A 93 -2.37 -2.97 -5.90
C ILE A 93 -2.80 -3.55 -7.26
N LYS A 94 -3.13 -4.84 -7.31
CA LYS A 94 -3.61 -5.49 -8.54
C LYS A 94 -4.94 -4.89 -9.02
N ALA A 95 -5.88 -4.66 -8.12
CA ALA A 95 -7.18 -4.09 -8.42
C ALA A 95 -7.07 -2.69 -9.02
N VAL A 96 -6.21 -1.84 -8.45
CA VAL A 96 -5.90 -0.51 -8.99
C VAL A 96 -5.29 -0.60 -10.38
N GLY A 97 -4.37 -1.55 -10.61
CA GLY A 97 -3.80 -1.79 -11.94
C GLY A 97 -4.87 -2.19 -12.96
N GLN A 98 -5.75 -3.12 -12.60
CA GLN A 98 -6.86 -3.59 -13.43
C GLN A 98 -7.85 -2.47 -13.79
N VAL A 99 -8.17 -1.59 -12.83
CA VAL A 99 -8.99 -0.39 -13.08
C VAL A 99 -8.33 0.52 -14.11
N LEU A 100 -7.02 0.73 -13.99
CA LEU A 100 -6.27 1.63 -14.88
C LEU A 100 -6.01 1.04 -16.27
N GLU A 101 -6.01 -0.28 -16.39
CA GLU A 101 -5.94 -1.02 -17.65
C GLU A 101 -7.32 -1.21 -18.30
N GLY A 102 -8.41 -0.87 -17.61
CA GLY A 102 -9.78 -1.12 -18.06
C GLY A 102 -10.15 -2.61 -18.10
N LYS A 103 -9.45 -3.46 -17.35
CA LYS A 103 -9.57 -4.93 -17.34
C LYS A 103 -9.84 -5.45 -15.93
N MET A 104 -10.94 -5.00 -15.33
CA MET A 104 -11.39 -5.50 -14.04
C MET A 104 -11.81 -6.96 -14.16
N ILE A 105 -11.13 -7.85 -13.43
CA ILE A 105 -11.54 -9.25 -13.27
C ILE A 105 -12.25 -9.43 -11.92
N GLY A 106 -12.85 -10.58 -11.67
CA GLY A 106 -13.58 -10.79 -10.42
C GLY A 106 -12.70 -10.67 -9.16
N VAL A 107 -13.33 -10.24 -8.06
CA VAL A 107 -12.65 -9.96 -6.77
C VAL A 107 -11.97 -11.23 -6.24
N LYS A 108 -12.63 -12.39 -6.38
CA LYS A 108 -12.11 -13.69 -5.93
C LYS A 108 -10.85 -14.08 -6.71
N GLU A 109 -10.84 -13.84 -8.02
CA GLU A 109 -9.74 -14.12 -8.92
C GLU A 109 -8.53 -13.23 -8.59
N THR A 110 -8.75 -11.93 -8.38
CA THR A 110 -7.69 -11.00 -7.95
C THR A 110 -7.14 -11.36 -6.57
N LEU A 111 -8.00 -11.72 -5.62
CA LEU A 111 -7.57 -12.19 -4.28
C LEU A 111 -6.74 -13.48 -4.38
N LYS A 112 -7.20 -14.47 -5.15
CA LYS A 112 -6.46 -15.73 -5.37
C LYS A 112 -5.10 -15.48 -6.02
N ALA A 113 -5.06 -14.62 -7.04
CA ALA A 113 -3.81 -14.24 -7.71
C ALA A 113 -2.84 -13.46 -6.80
N SER A 114 -3.32 -12.92 -5.68
CA SER A 114 -2.52 -12.17 -4.72
C SER A 114 -1.80 -13.07 -3.71
N LEU A 115 -2.29 -14.29 -3.47
CA LEU A 115 -1.71 -15.23 -2.51
C LEU A 115 -0.25 -15.59 -2.85
N SER A 116 0.05 -15.78 -4.14
CA SER A 116 1.40 -16.15 -4.60
C SER A 116 2.44 -15.03 -4.42
N LYS A 117 2.02 -13.82 -4.06
CA LYS A 117 2.90 -12.66 -3.85
C LYS A 117 3.11 -12.29 -2.39
N ILE A 118 2.47 -12.99 -1.44
CA ILE A 118 2.62 -12.73 0.00
C ILE A 118 4.09 -12.91 0.43
N LEU A 119 4.70 -14.07 0.17
CA LEU A 119 6.10 -14.30 0.56
C LEU A 119 7.07 -13.35 -0.17
N PRO A 120 6.98 -13.18 -1.50
CA PRO A 120 7.86 -12.25 -2.21
C PRO A 120 7.75 -10.79 -1.73
N ILE A 121 6.56 -10.30 -1.38
CA ILE A 121 6.42 -8.91 -0.92
C ILE A 121 7.07 -8.69 0.45
N PHE A 122 7.03 -9.68 1.35
CA PHE A 122 7.80 -9.63 2.60
C PHE A 122 9.30 -9.52 2.30
N GLY A 123 9.81 -10.23 1.30
CA GLY A 123 11.19 -10.09 0.86
C GLY A 123 11.54 -8.66 0.42
N VAL A 124 10.64 -7.99 -0.30
CA VAL A 124 10.82 -6.56 -0.67
C VAL A 124 10.82 -5.67 0.56
N PHE A 125 9.87 -5.85 1.49
CA PHE A 125 9.79 -5.03 2.70
C PHE A 125 11.01 -5.23 3.61
N ILE A 126 11.45 -6.46 3.82
CA ILE A 126 12.65 -6.77 4.63
C ILE A 126 13.88 -6.16 3.98
N LEU A 127 14.11 -6.39 2.68
CA LEU A 127 15.28 -5.87 2.00
C LEU A 127 15.29 -4.34 1.95
N THR A 128 14.13 -3.72 1.69
CA THR A 128 13.99 -2.26 1.74
C THR A 128 14.27 -1.75 3.16
N GLY A 129 13.69 -2.39 4.18
CA GLY A 129 13.89 -2.02 5.58
C GLY A 129 15.35 -2.10 6.02
N ILE A 130 16.07 -3.16 5.62
CA ILE A 130 17.51 -3.32 5.89
C ILE A 130 18.30 -2.21 5.21
N VAL A 131 18.11 -1.98 3.91
CA VAL A 131 18.90 -1.00 3.15
C VAL A 131 18.63 0.42 3.63
N VAL A 132 17.36 0.78 3.85
CA VAL A 132 16.96 2.08 4.39
C VAL A 132 17.46 2.24 5.82
N GLY A 133 17.33 1.21 6.66
CA GLY A 133 17.77 1.21 8.06
C GLY A 133 19.28 1.42 8.17
N ILE A 134 20.08 0.67 7.40
CA ILE A 134 21.53 0.90 7.30
C ILE A 134 21.82 2.32 6.82
N GLY A 135 21.08 2.80 5.81
CA GLY A 135 21.17 4.17 5.34
C GLY A 135 21.01 5.17 6.48
N VAL A 136 19.92 5.08 7.24
CA VAL A 136 19.61 5.97 8.38
C VAL A 136 20.66 5.88 9.49
N ILE A 137 21.12 4.67 9.83
CA ILE A 137 22.16 4.44 10.86
C ILE A 137 23.47 5.13 10.46
N LEU A 138 23.85 5.04 9.19
CA LEU A 138 25.04 5.72 8.68
C LEU A 138 24.84 7.24 8.71
N LEU A 139 23.76 7.74 8.09
CA LEU A 139 23.33 9.14 8.09
C LEU A 139 21.85 9.24 7.64
N ILE A 140 21.07 10.20 8.14
CA ILE A 140 19.65 10.37 7.75
C ILE A 140 19.46 10.51 6.23
N ILE A 141 20.36 11.23 5.55
CA ILE A 141 20.26 11.54 4.11
C ILE A 141 20.32 10.27 3.24
N PRO A 142 21.31 9.37 3.36
CA PRO A 142 21.31 8.05 2.70
C PRO A 142 20.04 7.25 2.91
N GLY A 143 19.47 7.26 4.12
CA GLY A 143 18.20 6.60 4.42
C GLY A 143 17.05 7.10 3.54
N ILE A 144 16.92 8.43 3.42
CA ILE A 144 15.91 9.07 2.55
C ILE A 144 16.15 8.68 1.08
N ILE A 145 17.41 8.69 0.62
CA ILE A 145 17.75 8.37 -0.76
C ILE A 145 17.31 6.93 -1.11
N PHE A 146 17.65 5.96 -0.26
CA PHE A 146 17.24 4.57 -0.46
C PHE A 146 15.73 4.39 -0.37
N GLY A 147 15.06 5.07 0.57
CA GLY A 147 13.61 5.02 0.69
C GLY A 147 12.91 5.47 -0.59
N VAL A 148 13.38 6.56 -1.19
CA VAL A 148 12.84 7.09 -2.45
C VAL A 148 13.14 6.16 -3.63
N TRP A 149 14.35 5.59 -3.71
CA TRP A 149 14.69 4.64 -4.78
C TRP A 149 13.85 3.37 -4.77
N PHE A 150 13.51 2.86 -3.58
CA PHE A 150 12.78 1.60 -3.43
C PHE A 150 11.28 1.79 -3.17
N TYR A 151 10.79 3.03 -3.16
CA TYR A 151 9.39 3.36 -2.92
C TYR A 151 8.42 2.64 -3.87
N PHE A 152 8.84 2.27 -5.09
CA PHE A 152 7.97 1.59 -6.05
C PHE A 152 8.23 0.09 -6.20
N ALA A 153 9.13 -0.49 -5.40
CA ALA A 153 9.54 -1.89 -5.53
C ALA A 153 8.36 -2.85 -5.37
N GLN A 154 7.44 -2.58 -4.46
CA GLN A 154 6.25 -3.43 -4.31
C GLN A 154 5.31 -3.41 -5.52
N TYR A 155 5.16 -2.26 -6.21
CA TYR A 155 4.33 -2.20 -7.42
C TYR A 155 4.98 -2.97 -8.55
N VAL A 156 6.30 -2.83 -8.71
CA VAL A 156 7.06 -3.59 -9.70
C VAL A 156 6.90 -5.09 -9.47
N LEU A 157 7.10 -5.56 -8.23
CA LEU A 157 6.98 -6.98 -7.90
C LEU A 157 5.58 -7.53 -8.21
N VAL A 158 4.54 -6.80 -7.81
CA VAL A 158 3.14 -7.27 -7.89
C VAL A 158 2.58 -7.20 -9.31
N ILE A 159 2.95 -6.16 -10.07
CA ILE A 159 2.41 -5.88 -11.41
C ILE A 159 3.29 -6.48 -12.50
N GLU A 160 4.62 -6.35 -12.39
CA GLU A 160 5.56 -6.90 -13.40
C GLU A 160 5.91 -8.37 -13.15
N ASN A 161 5.42 -8.95 -12.05
CA ASN A 161 5.63 -10.35 -11.68
C ASN A 161 7.10 -10.78 -11.60
N VAL A 162 8.01 -9.86 -11.27
CA VAL A 162 9.44 -10.12 -11.12
C VAL A 162 9.81 -10.49 -9.68
N GLY A 163 10.98 -11.11 -9.49
CA GLY A 163 11.51 -11.45 -8.17
C GLY A 163 11.94 -10.22 -7.35
N VAL A 164 12.18 -10.41 -6.05
CA VAL A 164 12.50 -9.35 -5.06
C VAL A 164 13.63 -8.43 -5.52
N ILE A 165 14.80 -8.99 -5.85
CA ILE A 165 15.98 -8.21 -6.23
C ILE A 165 15.74 -7.45 -7.54
N ALA A 166 15.10 -8.10 -8.52
CA ALA A 166 14.75 -7.47 -9.78
C ALA A 166 13.79 -6.30 -9.59
N ALA A 167 12.80 -6.45 -8.69
CA ALA A 167 11.86 -5.40 -8.35
C ALA A 167 12.55 -4.16 -7.74
N MET A 168 13.52 -4.38 -6.83
CA MET A 168 14.30 -3.31 -6.21
C MET A 168 15.16 -2.55 -7.23
N LYS A 169 15.87 -3.27 -8.11
CA LYS A 169 16.68 -2.68 -9.19
C LYS A 169 15.80 -1.85 -10.12
N ARG A 170 14.68 -2.42 -10.57
CA ARG A 170 13.73 -1.76 -11.46
C ARG A 170 13.08 -0.53 -10.83
N SER A 171 12.74 -0.56 -9.54
CA SER A 171 12.24 0.62 -8.82
C SER A 171 13.25 1.77 -8.87
N ARG A 172 14.53 1.49 -8.60
CA ARG A 172 15.60 2.49 -8.66
C ARG A 172 15.73 3.09 -10.07
N GLU A 173 15.61 2.28 -11.12
CA GLU A 173 15.64 2.75 -12.51
C GLU A 173 14.48 3.69 -12.85
N LEU A 174 13.27 3.37 -12.38
CA LEU A 174 12.09 4.22 -12.56
C LEU A 174 12.30 5.59 -11.91
N VAL A 175 12.89 5.63 -10.72
CA VAL A 175 13.13 6.85 -9.94
C VAL A 175 14.35 7.64 -10.45
N LYS A 176 15.30 7.01 -11.16
CA LYS A 176 16.51 7.67 -11.66
C LYS A 176 16.15 8.84 -12.59
N GLY A 177 16.59 10.04 -12.20
CA GLY A 177 16.28 11.29 -12.90
C GLY A 177 14.94 11.92 -12.52
N TYR A 178 14.16 11.31 -11.62
CA TYR A 178 12.86 11.81 -11.14
C TYR A 178 12.78 11.88 -9.61
N PHE A 179 13.93 11.90 -8.91
CA PHE A 179 14.01 11.87 -7.46
C PHE A 179 13.14 12.94 -6.78
N TRP A 180 13.39 14.23 -7.07
CA TRP A 180 12.64 15.34 -6.48
C TRP A 180 11.15 15.33 -6.83
N PRO A 181 10.75 15.08 -8.10
CA PRO A 181 9.34 14.87 -8.42
C PRO A 181 8.65 13.73 -7.63
N VAL A 182 9.37 12.65 -7.31
CA VAL A 182 8.85 11.53 -6.50
C VAL A 182 8.74 11.94 -5.03
N VAL A 183 9.78 12.59 -4.48
CA VAL A 183 9.76 13.13 -3.10
C VAL A 183 8.58 14.09 -2.90
N GLY A 184 8.42 15.07 -3.79
CA GLY A 184 7.33 16.04 -3.70
C GLY A 184 5.95 15.39 -3.72
N ARG A 185 5.73 14.38 -4.58
CA ARG A 185 4.47 13.62 -4.61
C ARG A 185 4.29 12.77 -3.36
N GLY A 186 5.34 12.13 -2.87
CA GLY A 186 5.31 11.39 -1.60
C GLY A 186 4.88 12.27 -0.43
N LEU A 187 5.47 13.46 -0.31
CA LEU A 187 5.09 14.43 0.73
C LEU A 187 3.63 14.88 0.61
N ILE A 188 3.14 15.13 -0.61
CA ILE A 188 1.73 15.49 -0.82
C ILE A 188 0.80 14.33 -0.46
N ILE A 189 1.14 13.09 -0.81
CA ILE A 189 0.35 11.91 -0.42
C ILE A 189 0.31 11.78 1.09
N ILE A 190 1.44 11.96 1.78
CA ILE A 190 1.52 11.88 3.25
C ILE A 190 0.66 12.97 3.87
N LEU A 191 0.83 14.23 3.46
CA LEU A 191 0.06 15.36 3.98
C LEU A 191 -1.44 15.18 3.73
N TYR A 192 -1.81 14.78 2.51
CA TYR A 192 -3.20 14.57 2.11
C TYR A 192 -3.84 13.42 2.90
N THR A 193 -3.12 12.31 3.11
CA THR A 193 -3.58 11.20 3.95
C THR A 193 -3.77 11.65 5.40
N TRP A 194 -2.79 12.36 5.96
CA TRP A 194 -2.82 12.82 7.34
C TRP A 194 -3.99 13.78 7.61
N LEU A 195 -4.24 14.75 6.72
CA LEU A 195 -5.36 15.69 6.83
C LEU A 195 -6.73 14.98 6.79
N ILE A 196 -6.90 14.00 5.91
CA ILE A 196 -8.13 13.22 5.84
C ILE A 196 -8.30 12.36 7.09
N SER A 197 -7.24 11.67 7.53
CA SER A 197 -7.28 10.89 8.77
C SER A 197 -7.64 11.74 9.97
N LEU A 198 -7.10 12.97 10.07
CA LEU A 198 -7.46 13.92 11.10
C LEU A 198 -8.95 14.29 11.04
N ALA A 199 -9.45 14.71 9.86
CA ALA A 199 -10.86 15.06 9.68
C ALA A 199 -11.80 13.89 10.04
N VAL A 200 -11.44 12.67 9.67
CA VAL A 200 -12.20 11.45 9.97
C VAL A 200 -12.16 11.13 11.47
N SER A 201 -11.04 11.37 12.16
CA SER A 201 -10.91 11.14 13.60
C SER A 201 -11.77 12.07 14.46
N LEU A 202 -12.19 13.22 13.91
CA LEU A 202 -13.11 14.16 14.59
C LEU A 202 -14.56 13.69 14.56
N THR A 203 -14.88 12.60 13.86
CA THR A 203 -16.23 12.03 13.86
C THR A 203 -16.49 11.26 15.15
N LEU A 204 -17.64 11.49 15.80
CA LEU A 204 -17.96 10.90 17.11
C LEU A 204 -18.50 9.45 17.03
N PHE A 205 -18.80 8.95 15.83
CA PHE A 205 -19.47 7.66 15.63
C PHE A 205 -18.49 6.64 15.01
N PRO A 206 -18.03 5.63 15.75
CA PRO A 206 -17.04 4.65 15.26
C PRO A 206 -17.49 3.92 13.98
N VAL A 207 -18.78 3.63 13.85
CA VAL A 207 -19.34 2.98 12.65
C VAL A 207 -19.22 3.88 11.42
N VAL A 208 -19.52 5.19 11.58
CA VAL A 208 -19.40 6.17 10.49
C VAL A 208 -17.93 6.30 10.08
N GLN A 209 -17.02 6.34 11.05
CA GLN A 209 -15.58 6.34 10.81
C GLN A 209 -15.13 5.13 9.98
N MET A 210 -15.57 3.91 10.35
CA MET A 210 -15.25 2.69 9.61
C MET A 210 -15.75 2.73 8.17
N VAL A 211 -16.99 3.20 7.94
CA VAL A 211 -17.55 3.34 6.59
C VAL A 211 -16.76 4.33 5.76
N ILE A 212 -16.43 5.50 6.31
CA ILE A 212 -15.63 6.52 5.62
C ILE A 212 -14.25 5.96 5.26
N LEU A 213 -13.58 5.29 6.19
CA LEU A 213 -12.27 4.68 5.93
C LEU A 213 -12.36 3.58 4.86
N GLY A 214 -13.38 2.73 4.88
CA GLY A 214 -13.60 1.71 3.85
C GLY A 214 -13.80 2.31 2.45
N LEU A 215 -14.46 3.47 2.37
CA LEU A 215 -14.69 4.22 1.13
C LEU A 215 -13.50 5.06 0.68
N ILE A 216 -12.63 5.50 1.58
CA ILE A 216 -11.49 6.36 1.20
C ILE A 216 -10.22 5.52 0.97
N THR A 217 -10.00 4.47 1.75
CA THR A 217 -8.76 3.68 1.71
C THR A 217 -8.33 3.29 0.28
N PRO A 218 -9.20 2.78 -0.60
CA PRO A 218 -8.76 2.40 -1.95
C PRO A 218 -8.25 3.57 -2.80
N TYR A 219 -8.72 4.79 -2.55
CA TYR A 219 -8.21 6.00 -3.19
C TYR A 219 -6.72 6.23 -2.89
N PHE A 220 -6.29 5.96 -1.66
CA PHE A 220 -4.88 6.12 -1.27
C PHE A 220 -3.94 5.11 -1.94
N TYR A 221 -4.44 3.98 -2.44
CA TYR A 221 -3.66 3.05 -3.25
C TYR A 221 -3.52 3.53 -4.70
N LEU A 222 -4.53 4.23 -5.21
CA LEU A 222 -4.56 4.78 -6.57
C LEU A 222 -3.50 5.87 -6.78
N LEU A 223 -3.33 6.76 -5.79
CA LEU A 223 -2.40 7.90 -5.83
C LEU A 223 -0.95 7.50 -6.17
N PRO A 224 -0.26 6.67 -5.35
CA PRO A 224 1.12 6.27 -5.64
C PRO A 224 1.22 5.36 -6.85
N TYR A 225 0.20 4.54 -7.13
CA TYR A 225 0.17 3.70 -8.33
C TYR A 225 0.19 4.54 -9.61
N LEU A 226 -0.53 5.66 -9.65
CA LEU A 226 -0.51 6.55 -10.81
C LEU A 226 0.89 7.14 -11.06
N VAL A 227 1.61 7.48 -9.99
CA VAL A 227 3.01 7.95 -10.11
C VAL A 227 3.90 6.86 -10.65
N TYR A 228 3.77 5.64 -10.12
CA TYR A 228 4.46 4.45 -10.63
C TYR A 228 4.18 4.23 -12.13
N ARG A 229 2.90 4.25 -12.53
CA ARG A 229 2.49 4.05 -13.92
C ARG A 229 3.04 5.15 -14.84
N ASP A 230 2.94 6.41 -14.44
CA ASP A 230 3.44 7.53 -15.23
C ASP A 230 4.96 7.41 -15.45
N LEU A 231 5.74 7.08 -14.40
CA LEU A 231 7.17 6.82 -14.53
C LEU A 231 7.47 5.64 -15.45
N LYS A 232 6.73 4.54 -15.31
CA LYS A 232 6.87 3.35 -16.15
C LYS A 232 6.62 3.68 -17.62
N THR A 233 5.55 4.38 -17.93
CA THR A 233 5.22 4.81 -19.30
C THR A 233 6.29 5.74 -19.86
N ILE A 234 6.74 6.73 -19.09
CA ILE A 234 7.81 7.64 -19.52
C ILE A 234 9.07 6.86 -19.88
N LYS A 235 9.53 5.97 -19.01
CA LYS A 235 10.75 5.18 -19.24
C LYS A 235 10.63 4.25 -20.45
N ALA A 236 9.47 3.62 -20.66
CA ALA A 236 9.23 2.80 -21.84
C ALA A 236 9.36 3.60 -23.14
N THR A 237 8.74 4.80 -23.21
CA THR A 237 8.81 5.64 -24.41
C THR A 237 10.21 6.17 -24.72
N VAL A 238 11.05 6.37 -23.68
CA VAL A 238 12.44 6.80 -23.89
C VAL A 238 13.27 5.66 -24.48
N THR A 239 13.10 4.44 -24.01
CA THR A 239 13.81 3.27 -24.54
C THR A 239 13.44 2.99 -26.00
N GLU A 240 12.15 3.09 -26.33
CA GLU A 240 11.65 2.89 -27.70
C GLU A 240 12.23 3.92 -28.69
N ASN A 241 12.21 5.21 -28.32
CA ASN A 241 12.78 6.27 -29.15
C ASN A 241 14.30 6.13 -29.35
N GLN A 242 15.03 5.67 -28.34
CA GLN A 242 16.47 5.42 -28.44
C GLN A 242 16.79 4.21 -29.33
N GLY A 243 15.96 3.18 -29.31
CA GLY A 243 16.08 2.03 -30.21
C GLY A 243 15.90 2.43 -31.67
N ASN A 244 14.83 3.18 -31.97
CA ASN A 244 14.54 3.61 -33.35
C ASN A 244 15.63 4.53 -33.92
N ALA A 245 16.17 5.45 -33.12
CA ALA A 245 17.23 6.38 -33.56
C ALA A 245 18.61 5.72 -33.78
N SER A 246 18.79 4.45 -33.37
CA SER A 246 20.04 3.69 -33.60
C SER A 246 19.97 2.78 -34.83
N VAL A 247 18.80 2.68 -35.47
CA VAL A 247 18.54 1.86 -36.66
C VAL A 247 18.49 2.71 -37.94
N GLU A 248 18.29 4.03 -37.80
CA GLU A 248 18.46 5.04 -38.87
C GLU A 248 19.92 5.49 -38.98
#